data_AF-A0A4Y8LDX0-F1
#
_entry.id   AF-A0A4Y8LDX0-F1
#
_cell.length_a   1.000
_cell.length_b   1.000
_cell.length_c   1.000
_cell.angle_alpha   90.00
_cell.angle_beta   90.00
_cell.angle_gamma   90.00
#
_symmetry.space_group_name_H-M   'P 1'
#
loop_
_entity.id
_entity.type
_entity.pdbx_description
1 polymer ?
#
loop_
_entity_poly.entity_id
_entity_poly.type
_entity_poly.pdbx_seq_one_letter_code
_entity_poly.pdbx_strand_id
1 'polypeptide(L)'
;MKRYSILRYASVPVVISFVILYLCCFIPPRDIPEVQFDFLVPTDKIVHFLMYLGLSGATALNYIHAKQGHIHIGKLLFYAFVCPILYGGLIEILQQNYFPPRSGDWFDFLADTLGSLAALPFAFKYRNYLLNK
;
A
#
# COMPACT_ATOMS: atom_id res chain seq x y z
N MET A 1 17.10 -16.95 19.78
CA MET A 1 16.60 -15.85 18.93
C MET A 1 16.33 -16.39 17.53
N LYS A 2 15.06 -16.53 17.10
CA LYS A 2 14.75 -17.01 15.74
C LYS A 2 15.22 -15.95 14.74
N ARG A 3 16.24 -16.28 13.94
CA ARG A 3 16.73 -15.45 12.84
C ARG A 3 15.68 -15.48 11.74
N TYR A 4 14.62 -14.70 11.90
CA TYR A 4 13.66 -14.50 10.85
C TYR A 4 14.36 -13.81 9.69
N SER A 5 14.55 -14.54 8.60
CA SER A 5 15.16 -14.02 7.38
C SER A 5 14.32 -12.83 6.89
N ILE A 6 15.00 -11.77 6.45
CA ILE A 6 14.40 -10.56 5.85
C ILE A 6 13.34 -10.94 4.79
N LEU A 7 13.56 -12.05 4.08
CA LEU A 7 12.62 -12.63 3.11
C LEU A 7 11.20 -12.85 3.64
N ARG A 8 11.05 -13.27 4.90
CA ARG A 8 9.75 -13.62 5.48
C ARG A 8 8.90 -12.39 5.84
N TYR A 9 9.53 -11.23 6.04
CA TYR A 9 8.80 -9.98 6.30
C TYR A 9 8.47 -9.22 5.02
N ALA A 10 9.29 -9.41 3.98
CA ALA A 10 9.06 -8.83 2.67
C ALA A 10 7.99 -9.60 1.87
N SER A 11 7.77 -10.89 2.16
CA SER A 11 6.85 -11.72 1.36
C SER A 11 5.41 -11.21 1.36
N VAL A 12 4.90 -10.72 2.50
CA VAL A 12 3.52 -10.21 2.59
C VAL A 12 3.34 -8.93 1.76
N PRO A 13 4.15 -7.86 1.95
CA PRO A 13 4.10 -6.69 1.08
C PRO A 13 4.28 -7.01 -0.40
N VAL A 14 5.21 -7.92 -0.74
CA VAL A 14 5.46 -8.31 -2.13
C VAL A 14 4.22 -8.96 -2.76
N VAL A 15 3.55 -9.87 -2.05
CA VAL A 15 2.29 -10.47 -2.53
C VAL A 15 1.21 -9.39 -2.72
N ILE A 16 1.06 -8.47 -1.76
CA ILE A 16 0.10 -7.36 -1.88
C ILE A 16 0.43 -6.48 -3.09
N SER A 17 1.71 -6.15 -3.31
CA SER A 17 2.14 -5.39 -4.48
C SER A 17 1.77 -6.10 -5.78
N PHE A 18 2.02 -7.41 -5.91
CA PHE A 18 1.61 -8.16 -7.10
C PHE A 18 0.09 -8.18 -7.31
N VAL A 19 -0.69 -8.28 -6.23
CA VAL A 19 -2.15 -8.16 -6.30
C VAL A 19 -2.54 -6.77 -6.80
N ILE A 20 -1.98 -5.69 -6.25
CA ILE A 20 -2.25 -4.32 -6.70
C ILE A 20 -1.93 -4.16 -8.19
N LEU A 21 -0.77 -4.64 -8.64
CA LEU A 21 -0.37 -4.58 -10.05
C LEU A 21 -1.37 -5.30 -10.95
N TYR A 22 -1.79 -6.50 -10.55
CA TYR A 22 -2.80 -7.27 -11.29
C TYR A 22 -4.13 -6.51 -11.37
N LEU A 23 -4.61 -5.98 -10.25
CA LEU A 23 -5.88 -5.24 -10.19
C LEU A 23 -5.84 -3.95 -11.03
N CYS A 24 -4.76 -3.17 -10.95
CA CYS A 24 -4.62 -1.89 -11.64
C CYS A 24 -4.38 -2.05 -13.14
N CYS A 25 -3.52 -2.98 -13.55
CA CYS A 25 -3.05 -3.05 -14.94
C CYS A 25 -3.76 -4.13 -15.77
N PHE A 26 -4.14 -5.26 -15.17
CA PHE A 26 -4.61 -6.43 -15.93
C PHE A 26 -6.12 -6.61 -15.95
N ILE A 27 -6.85 -6.07 -14.97
CA ILE A 27 -8.32 -6.07 -15.01
C ILE A 27 -8.76 -4.91 -15.92
N PRO A 28 -9.55 -5.14 -16.98
CA PRO A 28 -10.07 -4.06 -17.80
C PRO A 28 -11.27 -3.38 -17.12
N PRO A 29 -11.50 -2.06 -17.30
CA PRO A 29 -12.58 -1.34 -16.63
C PRO A 29 -13.98 -1.93 -16.84
N ARG A 30 -14.23 -2.53 -18.00
CA ARG A 30 -15.51 -3.16 -18.37
C ARG A 30 -15.90 -4.36 -17.51
N ASP A 31 -14.93 -5.02 -16.86
CA ASP A 31 -15.16 -6.19 -16.03
C ASP A 31 -15.37 -5.81 -14.55
N ILE A 32 -15.28 -4.52 -14.21
CA ILE A 32 -15.52 -4.00 -12.87
C ILE A 32 -17.03 -3.73 -12.74
N PRO A 33 -17.73 -4.41 -11.81
CA PRO A 33 -19.15 -4.18 -11.61
C PRO A 33 -19.41 -2.74 -11.18
N GLU A 34 -20.40 -2.10 -11.80
CA GLU A 34 -20.80 -0.75 -11.42
C GLU A 34 -21.34 -0.75 -9.99
N VAL A 35 -20.75 0.09 -9.16
CA VAL A 35 -21.12 0.25 -7.76
C VAL A 35 -22.18 1.34 -7.68
N GLN A 36 -23.42 0.98 -7.35
CA GLN A 36 -24.57 1.89 -7.27
C GLN A 36 -24.56 2.82 -6.04
N PHE A 37 -23.46 2.89 -5.31
CA PHE A 37 -23.33 3.78 -4.16
C PHE A 37 -22.83 5.14 -4.61
N ASP A 38 -23.67 6.16 -4.46
CA ASP A 38 -23.27 7.55 -4.66
C ASP A 38 -22.41 8.03 -3.48
N PHE A 39 -21.11 7.79 -3.58
CA PHE A 39 -20.12 8.38 -2.68
C PHE A 39 -19.74 9.79 -3.15
N LEU A 40 -19.36 10.65 -2.20
CA LEU A 40 -18.80 11.98 -2.51
C LEU A 40 -17.47 11.89 -3.29
N VAL A 41 -16.77 10.77 -3.16
CA VAL A 41 -15.49 10.48 -3.83
C VAL A 41 -15.70 9.26 -4.71
N PRO A 42 -15.22 9.28 -5.98
CA PRO A 42 -15.30 8.13 -6.86
C PRO A 42 -14.73 6.83 -6.22
N THR A 43 -15.42 5.72 -6.44
CA THR A 43 -15.13 4.44 -5.78
C THR A 43 -13.73 3.91 -6.11
N ASP A 44 -13.22 4.16 -7.31
CA ASP A 44 -11.84 3.87 -7.71
C ASP A 44 -10.82 4.52 -6.75
N LYS A 45 -11.00 5.79 -6.39
CA LYS A 45 -10.09 6.50 -5.47
C LYS A 45 -10.12 5.90 -4.07
N ILE A 46 -11.30 5.46 -3.63
CA ILE A 46 -11.46 4.77 -2.33
C ILE A 46 -10.69 3.45 -2.36
N VAL A 47 -10.79 2.69 -3.46
CA VAL A 47 -10.05 1.44 -3.62
C VAL A 47 -8.54 1.70 -3.62
N HIS A 48 -8.05 2.69 -4.37
CA HIS A 48 -6.64 3.11 -4.36
C HIS A 48 -6.16 3.44 -2.95
N PHE A 49 -6.89 4.30 -2.23
CA PHE A 49 -6.61 4.62 -0.83
C PHE A 49 -6.52 3.35 0.05
N LEU A 50 -7.48 2.44 -0.06
CA LEU A 50 -7.51 1.21 0.75
C LEU A 50 -6.38 0.24 0.40
N MET A 51 -6.04 0.10 -0.88
CA MET A 51 -4.93 -0.74 -1.32
C MET A 51 -3.60 -0.27 -0.75
N TYR A 52 -3.32 1.04 -0.80
CA TYR A 52 -2.06 1.59 -0.30
C TYR A 52 -2.02 1.69 1.22
N LEU A 53 -3.17 1.91 1.87
CA LEU A 53 -3.29 1.75 3.32
C LEU A 53 -2.98 0.31 3.73
N GLY A 54 -3.47 -0.68 2.98
CA GLY A 54 -3.18 -2.10 3.17
C GLY A 54 -1.71 -2.44 2.95
N LEU A 55 -1.12 -2.00 1.84
CA LEU A 55 0.29 -2.24 1.50
C LEU A 55 1.24 -1.60 2.53
N SER A 56 1.06 -0.31 2.80
CA SER A 56 1.86 0.42 3.79
C SER A 56 1.67 -0.13 5.21
N GLY A 57 0.41 -0.39 5.59
CA GLY A 57 0.06 -0.95 6.89
C GLY A 57 0.66 -2.34 7.10
N ALA A 58 0.49 -3.24 6.13
CA ALA A 58 1.07 -4.57 6.19
C ALA A 58 2.60 -4.52 6.27
N THR A 59 3.24 -3.64 5.49
CA THR A 59 4.70 -3.45 5.53
C THR A 59 5.16 -2.97 6.91
N ALA A 60 4.49 -1.96 7.46
CA ALA A 60 4.80 -1.42 8.77
C ALA A 60 4.59 -2.45 9.89
N LEU A 61 3.42 -3.10 9.93
CA LEU A 61 3.07 -4.09 10.95
C LEU A 61 4.02 -5.27 10.94
N ASN A 62 4.36 -5.80 9.76
CA ASN A 62 5.34 -6.89 9.64
C ASN A 62 6.71 -6.47 10.16
N TYR A 63 7.20 -5.29 9.78
CA TYR A 63 8.51 -4.79 10.23
C TYR A 63 8.57 -4.53 11.73
N ILE A 64 7.50 -3.96 12.30
CA ILE A 64 7.39 -3.68 13.74
C ILE A 64 7.29 -4.98 14.53
N HIS A 65 6.44 -5.91 14.10
CA HIS A 65 6.27 -7.21 14.75
C HIS A 65 7.56 -8.03 14.71
N ALA A 66 8.28 -8.00 13.58
CA ALA A 66 9.57 -8.66 13.41
C ALA A 66 10.60 -8.31 14.48
N LYS A 67 10.59 -7.04 14.88
CA LYS A 67 11.56 -6.45 15.80
C LYS A 67 10.96 -6.23 17.19
N GLN A 68 9.75 -6.72 17.45
CA GLN A 68 9.04 -6.55 18.72
C GLN A 68 9.02 -5.08 19.17
N GLY A 69 8.74 -4.15 18.25
CA GLY A 69 8.71 -2.71 18.53
C GLY A 69 10.07 -1.98 18.48
N HIS A 70 11.21 -2.68 18.62
CA HIS A 70 12.56 -2.11 18.56
C HIS A 70 13.04 -1.90 17.11
N ILE A 71 12.38 -0.98 16.41
CA ILE A 71 12.67 -0.63 15.01
C ILE A 71 13.41 0.71 14.86
N HIS A 72 14.07 0.89 13.71
CA HIS A 72 14.53 2.20 13.26
C HIS A 72 13.39 2.94 12.55
N ILE A 73 12.99 4.10 13.06
CA ILE A 73 11.88 4.89 12.50
C ILE A 73 12.17 5.29 11.04
N GLY A 74 13.40 5.69 10.72
CA GLY A 74 13.77 6.04 9.34
C GLY A 74 13.60 4.88 8.36
N LYS A 75 13.92 3.64 8.77
CA LYS A 75 13.68 2.45 7.94
C LYS A 75 12.20 2.12 7.81
N LEU A 76 11.42 2.29 8.89
CA LEU A 76 9.97 2.14 8.84
C LEU A 76 9.36 3.11 7.83
N LEU A 77 9.67 4.40 7.92
CA LEU A 77 9.16 5.42 7.01
C LEU A 77 9.60 5.15 5.57
N PHE A 78 10.86 4.76 5.36
CA PHE A 78 11.34 4.42 4.03
C PHE A 78 10.54 3.26 3.40
N TYR A 79 10.42 2.12 4.10
CA TYR A 79 9.76 0.95 3.53
C TYR A 79 8.24 1.02 3.52
N ALA A 80 7.61 1.62 4.53
CA ALA A 80 6.16 1.64 4.68
C ALA A 80 5.49 2.90 4.09
N PHE A 81 6.25 3.96 3.79
CA PHE A 81 5.69 5.20 3.24
C PHE A 81 6.33 5.55 1.89
N VAL A 82 7.65 5.69 1.83
CA VAL A 82 8.34 6.10 0.59
C VAL A 82 8.23 5.04 -0.50
N CYS A 83 8.52 3.77 -0.19
CA CYS A 83 8.47 2.70 -1.20
C CYS A 83 7.06 2.51 -1.80
N PRO A 84 5.97 2.46 -1.03
CA PRO A 84 4.61 2.39 -1.58
C PRO A 84 4.25 3.59 -2.46
N ILE A 85 4.58 4.82 -2.07
CA ILE A 85 4.29 6.00 -2.91
C ILE A 85 5.01 5.92 -4.25
N LEU A 86 6.31 5.57 -4.23
CA LEU A 86 7.07 5.39 -5.46
C LEU A 86 6.50 4.26 -6.33
N TYR A 87 6.00 3.20 -5.68
CA TYR A 87 5.35 2.09 -6.37
C TYR A 87 4.03 2.51 -7.03
N GLY A 88 3.20 3.31 -6.37
CA GLY A 88 1.97 3.86 -6.97
C GLY A 88 2.25 4.79 -8.13
N GLY A 89 3.19 5.72 -7.97
CA GLY A 89 3.61 6.57 -9.09
C GLY A 89 4.13 5.75 -10.29
N LEU A 90 4.83 4.64 -10.04
CA LEU A 90 5.26 3.74 -11.11
C LEU A 90 4.08 3.04 -11.78
N ILE A 91 3.09 2.55 -11.02
CA ILE A 91 1.87 1.92 -11.56
C ILE A 91 1.13 2.90 -12.48
N GLU A 92 0.94 4.15 -12.06
CA GLU A 92 0.26 5.19 -12.86
C GLU A 92 0.99 5.48 -14.18
N ILE A 93 2.32 5.59 -14.12
CA ILE A 93 3.16 5.76 -15.32
C ILE A 93 3.04 4.52 -16.23
N LEU A 94 3.02 3.32 -15.66
CA LEU A 94 2.87 2.10 -16.42
C LEU A 94 1.50 2.01 -17.10
N GLN A 95 0.42 2.33 -16.38
CA GLN A 95 -0.94 2.34 -16.94
C GLN A 95 -1.03 3.29 -18.13
N GLN A 96 -0.53 4.52 -17.98
CA GLN A 96 -0.55 5.55 -19.02
C GLN A 96 0.24 5.16 -20.29
N ASN A 97 1.38 4.48 -20.15
CA ASN A 97 2.29 4.21 -21.27
C ASN A 97 2.12 2.81 -21.89
N TYR A 98 1.68 1.81 -21.12
CA TYR A 98 1.77 0.40 -21.52
C TYR A 98 0.45 -0.38 -21.43
N PHE A 99 -0.59 0.15 -20.78
CA PHE A 99 -1.86 -0.59 -20.60
C PHE A 99 -3.11 0.16 -21.11
N PRO A 100 -3.23 0.50 -22.42
CA PRO A 100 -4.51 0.96 -22.98
C PRO A 100 -5.61 -0.10 -22.74
N PRO A 101 -6.84 0.25 -22.28
CA PRO A 101 -7.46 1.58 -22.21
C PRO A 101 -7.32 2.30 -20.84
N ARG A 102 -6.44 1.84 -19.94
CA ARG A 102 -6.16 2.53 -18.68
C ARG A 102 -5.43 3.84 -18.97
N SER A 103 -5.83 4.90 -18.28
CA SER A 103 -5.09 6.17 -18.22
C SER A 103 -4.55 6.32 -16.80
N GLY A 104 -3.32 6.81 -16.67
CA GLY A 104 -2.81 7.21 -15.36
C GLY A 104 -3.55 8.46 -14.87
N ASP A 105 -3.88 8.50 -13.59
CA ASP A 105 -4.59 9.61 -12.95
C ASP A 105 -3.80 10.14 -11.73
N TRP A 106 -3.57 11.45 -11.73
CA TRP A 106 -2.97 12.15 -10.60
C TRP A 106 -3.80 12.04 -9.32
N PHE A 107 -5.12 11.87 -9.42
CA PHE A 107 -5.98 11.64 -8.26
C PHE A 107 -5.84 10.22 -7.69
N ASP A 108 -5.50 9.23 -8.51
CA ASP A 108 -5.14 7.89 -8.02
C ASP A 108 -3.81 7.93 -7.28
N PHE A 109 -2.81 8.62 -7.83
CA PHE A 109 -1.54 8.85 -7.13
C PHE A 109 -1.73 9.58 -5.78
N LEU A 110 -2.64 10.55 -5.73
CA LEU A 110 -2.99 11.24 -4.49
C LEU A 110 -3.66 10.29 -3.49
N ALA A 111 -4.61 9.48 -3.94
CA ALA A 111 -5.29 8.49 -3.10
C ALA A 111 -4.31 7.46 -2.53
N ASP A 112 -3.39 6.96 -3.35
CA ASP A 112 -2.29 6.07 -2.96
C ASP A 112 -1.44 6.71 -1.85
N THR A 113 -1.03 7.96 -2.06
CA THR A 113 -0.23 8.72 -1.10
C THR A 113 -0.96 8.92 0.23
N LEU A 114 -2.24 9.27 0.19
CA LEU A 114 -3.07 9.43 1.39
C LEU A 114 -3.28 8.10 2.11
N GLY A 115 -3.46 6.99 1.39
CA GLY A 115 -3.56 5.65 1.96
C GLY A 115 -2.30 5.27 2.71
N SER A 116 -1.14 5.47 2.08
CA SER A 116 0.16 5.24 2.70
C SER A 116 0.42 6.13 3.91
N LEU A 117 0.01 7.41 3.87
CA LEU A 117 0.10 8.32 5.01
C LEU A 117 -0.79 7.87 6.17
N ALA A 118 -2.03 7.49 5.86
CA ALA A 118 -3.01 7.04 6.84
C ALA A 118 -2.59 5.76 7.57
N ALA A 119 -1.71 4.94 6.99
CA ALA A 119 -1.16 3.76 7.66
C ALA A 119 -0.19 4.09 8.81
N LEU A 120 0.47 5.27 8.80
CA LEU A 120 1.51 5.61 9.77
C LEU A 120 1.00 5.74 11.22
N PRO A 121 -0.10 6.43 11.52
CA PRO A 121 -0.65 6.48 12.87
C PRO A 121 -0.93 5.08 13.46
N PHE A 122 -1.49 4.16 12.66
CA PHE A 122 -1.72 2.78 13.09
C PHE A 122 -0.42 2.05 13.38
N ALA A 123 0.60 2.23 12.53
CA ALA A 123 1.92 1.67 12.73
C ALA A 123 2.57 2.15 14.04
N PHE A 124 2.56 3.46 14.31
CA PHE A 124 3.12 4.02 15.54
C PHE A 124 2.35 3.55 16.78
N LYS A 125 1.02 3.49 16.73
CA LYS A 125 0.20 2.94 17.82
C LYS A 125 0.56 1.48 18.10
N TYR A 126 0.69 0.65 17.06
CA TYR A 126 1.06 -0.76 17.20
C TYR A 126 2.48 -0.95 17.75
N ARG A 127 3.43 -0.12 17.32
CA ARG A 127 4.79 -0.09 17.88
C ARG A 127 4.76 0.19 19.37
N ASN A 128 4.04 1.23 19.80
CA ASN A 128 3.97 1.61 21.21
C ASN A 128 3.30 0.50 22.04
N TYR A 129 2.27 -0.15 21.51
CA TYR A 129 1.66 -1.32 22.15
C TYR A 129 2.68 -2.44 22.41
N LEU A 130 3.55 -2.75 21.46
CA LEU A 130 4.57 -3.79 21.63
C LEU A 130 5.71 -3.39 22.57
N LEU A 131 6.05 -2.10 22.65
CA LEU A 131 7.07 -1.62 23.58
C LEU A 131 6.60 -1.53 25.04
N ASN A 132 5.29 -1.42 25.25
CA ASN A 132 4.66 -1.37 26.56
C ASN A 132 4.21 -2.75 27.08
N LYS A 133 4.48 -3.81 26.33
CA LYS A 133 4.17 -5.20 26.67
C LYS A 133 5.41 -5.90 27.20
#